data_AF-A0A9R0XCZ9-F1
#
_entry.id   AF-A0A9R0XCZ9-F1
#
_cell.length_a   1.000
_cell.length_b   1.000
_cell.length_c   1.000
_cell.angle_alpha   90.00
_cell.angle_beta   90.00
_cell.angle_gamma   90.00
#
_symmetry.space_group_name_H-M   'P 1'
#
loop_
_entity.id
_entity.type
_entity.pdbx_description
1 polymer ?
#
loop_
_entity_poly.entity_id
_entity_poly.type
_entity_poly.pdbx_seq_one_letter_code
_entity_poly.pdbx_strand_id
1 'polypeptide(L)'
;MMPPLQIEILSRVRHPNLVTLIGACKDAQALVYEYMPNGSLDDRLACKDNSKPLNWQLRTRIISHVCSALIFLHSNKPHSIVHSDLKASNILLDGNNVAKLSGFGVCRMVTDEFRDTTTLYRHTHPKGSFVYIDPEYVMTGDLTPLSDVYSFGIVLLRLLTGRPGFGLLRDVQRAVEKGCLGAILDSSAGGWPAMQAEQLARVGLKCCEIRRKNRPDLQKEVWTVLEPMLKPASIMLCSLSFKSVSEDLGGVPPYFICPILQDVMREPLIAADGFTYEAEAIREWIDSGHHTSPMTNLELLHRDLLPNHALRSAIQEWLQTDAQ
;
A
#
# COMPACT_ATOMS: atom_id res chain seq x y z
N MET A 1 12.46 17.65 20.89
CA MET A 1 10.99 17.55 20.98
C MET A 1 10.41 17.83 19.60
N MET A 2 9.50 16.98 19.09
CA MET A 2 8.80 17.27 17.82
C MET A 2 8.02 18.59 17.95
N PRO A 3 8.00 19.44 16.91
CA PRO A 3 7.14 20.62 16.86
C PRO A 3 5.67 20.26 17.17
N PRO A 4 4.95 21.11 17.93
CA PRO A 4 3.54 20.87 18.30
C PRO A 4 2.63 20.55 17.11
N LEU A 5 2.87 21.23 15.98
CA LEU A 5 2.15 21.03 14.71
C LEU A 5 2.23 19.59 14.21
N GLN A 6 3.39 18.96 14.42
CA GLN A 6 3.69 17.63 13.93
C GLN A 6 2.99 16.55 14.78
N ILE A 7 2.85 16.80 16.08
CA ILE A 7 2.04 16.00 17.00
C ILE A 7 0.55 16.14 16.64
N GLU A 8 0.10 17.35 16.32
CA GLU A 8 -1.29 17.60 15.91
C GLU A 8 -1.65 16.84 14.62
N ILE A 9 -0.80 16.87 13.60
CA ILE A 9 -0.99 16.08 12.36
C ILE A 9 -1.10 14.59 12.69
N LEU A 10 -0.13 14.06 13.46
CA LEU A 10 -0.09 12.64 13.82
C LEU A 10 -1.29 12.18 14.64
N SER A 11 -1.89 13.09 15.43
CA SER A 11 -3.09 12.78 16.21
C SER A 11 -4.37 12.64 15.37
N ARG A 12 -4.41 13.27 14.19
CA ARG A 12 -5.60 13.35 13.32
C ARG A 12 -5.56 12.40 12.13
N VAL A 13 -4.39 11.90 11.77
CA VAL A 13 -4.19 11.01 10.62
C VAL A 13 -4.28 9.56 11.05
N ARG A 14 -5.25 8.82 10.50
CA ARG A 14 -5.37 7.37 10.69
C ARG A 14 -5.60 6.68 9.35
N HIS A 15 -4.77 5.70 9.06
CA HIS A 15 -4.84 4.90 7.84
C HIS A 15 -4.18 3.53 8.11
N PRO A 16 -4.71 2.42 7.53
CA PRO A 16 -4.18 1.07 7.79
C PRO A 16 -2.70 0.91 7.44
N ASN A 17 -2.19 1.69 6.48
CA ASN A 17 -0.78 1.69 6.06
C ASN A 17 0.04 2.84 6.66
N LEU A 18 -0.39 3.42 7.78
CA LEU A 18 0.38 4.39 8.56
C LEU A 18 0.59 3.88 9.97
N VAL A 19 1.80 4.05 10.51
CA VAL A 19 2.08 3.68 11.89
C VAL A 19 1.35 4.63 12.82
N THR A 20 0.52 4.06 13.68
CA THR A 20 -0.38 4.78 14.58
C THR A 20 0.40 5.31 15.77
N LEU A 21 0.33 6.63 16.00
CA LEU A 21 0.76 7.24 17.25
C LEU A 21 -0.28 6.92 18.33
N ILE A 22 0.14 6.19 19.37
CA ILE A 22 -0.71 5.83 20.52
C ILE A 22 -0.71 6.95 21.55
N GLY A 23 0.42 7.61 21.77
CA GLY A 23 0.53 8.68 22.75
C GLY A 23 1.87 9.40 22.75
N ALA A 24 1.96 10.44 23.56
CA ALA A 24 3.16 11.23 23.76
C ALA A 24 3.40 11.45 25.27
N CYS A 25 4.64 11.30 25.71
CA CYS A 25 5.07 11.61 27.07
C CYS A 25 5.96 12.86 27.03
N LYS A 26 5.46 13.98 27.57
CA LYS A 26 6.18 15.24 27.59
C LYS A 26 7.43 15.19 28.47
N ASP A 27 7.31 14.59 29.65
CA ASP A 27 8.39 14.53 30.65
C ASP A 27 9.57 13.68 30.17
N ALA A 28 9.29 12.54 29.53
CA ALA A 28 10.31 11.69 28.92
C ALA A 28 10.72 12.15 27.50
N GLN A 29 10.10 13.20 26.96
CA GLN A 29 10.21 13.62 25.56
C GLN A 29 10.06 12.46 24.56
N ALA A 30 9.15 11.54 24.84
CA ALA A 30 8.98 10.28 24.11
C ALA A 30 7.65 10.23 23.36
N LEU A 31 7.63 9.51 22.24
CA LEU A 31 6.43 9.19 21.48
C LEU A 31 6.24 7.68 21.50
N VAL A 32 4.99 7.25 21.67
CA VAL A 32 4.60 5.84 21.76
C VAL A 32 3.80 5.49 20.52
N TYR A 33 4.29 4.52 19.76
CA TYR A 33 3.68 4.03 18.53
C TYR A 33 3.26 2.57 18.69
N GLU A 34 2.40 2.09 17.79
CA GLU A 34 2.18 0.65 17.63
C GLU A 34 3.49 -0.07 17.29
N TYR A 35 3.65 -1.30 17.81
CA TYR A 35 4.85 -2.08 17.62
C TYR A 35 4.80 -2.88 16.31
N MET A 36 5.91 -2.86 15.57
CA MET A 36 6.04 -3.49 14.25
C MET A 36 7.06 -4.65 14.34
N PRO A 37 6.62 -5.88 14.65
CA PRO A 37 7.52 -6.99 15.00
C PRO A 37 8.43 -7.45 13.86
N ASN A 38 8.04 -7.24 12.60
CA ASN A 38 8.83 -7.65 11.44
C ASN A 38 9.85 -6.57 11.00
N GLY A 39 10.05 -5.52 11.80
CA GLY A 39 11.08 -4.52 11.56
C GLY A 39 10.85 -3.68 10.29
N SER A 40 11.92 -3.08 9.78
CA SER A 40 11.87 -2.22 8.60
C SER A 40 12.00 -3.00 7.29
N LEU A 41 11.61 -2.37 6.17
CA LEU A 41 11.81 -2.94 4.85
C LEU A 41 13.30 -3.14 4.53
N ASP A 42 14.20 -2.28 5.04
CA ASP A 42 15.66 -2.49 4.90
C ASP A 42 16.09 -3.78 5.63
N ASP A 43 15.62 -4.01 6.86
CA ASP A 43 15.92 -5.24 7.62
C ASP A 43 15.42 -6.48 6.86
N ARG A 44 14.24 -6.38 6.24
CA ARG A 44 13.58 -7.50 5.56
C ARG A 44 14.14 -7.79 4.18
N LEU A 45 14.59 -6.78 3.44
CA LEU A 45 15.35 -6.97 2.19
C LEU A 45 16.75 -7.55 2.48
N ALA A 46 17.37 -7.17 3.61
CA ALA A 46 18.65 -7.72 4.04
C ALA A 46 18.54 -9.13 4.68
N CYS A 47 17.32 -9.68 4.80
CA CYS A 47 17.05 -10.94 5.51
C CYS A 47 17.68 -10.98 6.91
N LYS A 48 17.67 -9.84 7.61
CA LYS A 48 18.21 -9.70 8.97
C LYS A 48 17.57 -10.71 9.91
N ASP A 49 18.34 -11.17 10.89
CA ASP A 49 17.92 -12.18 11.88
C ASP A 49 17.42 -13.47 11.22
N ASN A 50 17.99 -13.81 10.05
CA ASN A 50 17.65 -14.99 9.25
C ASN A 50 16.17 -15.04 8.82
N SER A 51 15.55 -13.87 8.68
CA SER A 51 14.16 -13.75 8.26
C SER A 51 13.98 -14.21 6.80
N LYS A 52 12.86 -14.87 6.50
CA LYS A 52 12.59 -15.39 5.14
C LYS A 52 12.57 -14.26 4.11
N PRO A 53 13.12 -14.45 2.90
CA PRO A 53 13.02 -13.45 1.83
C PRO A 53 11.57 -13.06 1.53
N LEU A 54 11.35 -11.79 1.20
CA LEU A 54 10.06 -11.31 0.72
C LEU A 54 9.84 -11.80 -0.71
N ASN A 55 8.82 -12.62 -0.95
CA ASN A 55 8.45 -13.04 -2.31
C ASN A 55 7.86 -11.86 -3.12
N TRP A 56 7.82 -12.01 -4.44
CA TRP A 56 7.38 -10.95 -5.33
C TRP A 56 5.95 -10.46 -5.04
N GLN A 57 5.02 -11.36 -4.68
CA GLN A 57 3.64 -10.99 -4.36
C GLN A 57 3.60 -10.06 -3.14
N LEU A 58 4.35 -10.39 -2.11
CA LEU A 58 4.44 -9.58 -0.90
C LEU A 58 5.12 -8.25 -1.19
N ARG A 59 6.16 -8.22 -2.03
CA ARG A 59 6.78 -6.96 -2.48
C ARG A 59 5.80 -6.08 -3.24
N THR A 60 4.98 -6.63 -4.12
CA THR A 60 3.89 -5.90 -4.81
C THR A 60 2.87 -5.34 -3.82
N ARG A 61 2.47 -6.11 -2.80
CA ARG A 61 1.59 -5.62 -1.73
C ARG A 61 2.23 -4.50 -0.92
N ILE A 62 3.53 -4.57 -0.63
CA ILE A 62 4.24 -3.50 0.06
C ILE A 62 4.23 -2.22 -0.81
N ILE A 63 4.45 -2.33 -2.12
CA ILE A 63 4.35 -1.19 -3.06
C ILE A 63 2.96 -0.55 -2.98
N SER A 64 1.89 -1.34 -3.01
CA SER A 64 0.53 -0.81 -2.92
C SER A 64 0.20 -0.17 -1.58
N HIS A 65 0.63 -0.77 -0.47
CA HIS A 65 0.44 -0.20 0.87
C HIS A 65 1.09 1.19 1.00
N VAL A 66 2.33 1.33 0.48
CA VAL A 66 3.01 2.62 0.47
C VAL A 66 2.29 3.62 -0.44
N CYS A 67 1.88 3.21 -1.64
CA CYS A 67 1.14 4.07 -2.57
C CYS A 67 -0.18 4.57 -1.95
N SER A 68 -0.95 3.68 -1.34
CA SER A 68 -2.22 3.98 -0.66
C SER A 68 -2.02 4.99 0.47
N ALA A 69 -1.01 4.80 1.32
CA ALA A 69 -0.66 5.74 2.37
C ALA A 69 -0.30 7.15 1.84
N LEU A 70 0.48 7.23 0.77
CA LEU A 70 0.86 8.51 0.16
C LEU A 70 -0.35 9.22 -0.46
N ILE A 71 -1.21 8.50 -1.17
CA ILE A 71 -2.45 9.05 -1.73
C ILE A 71 -3.30 9.66 -0.61
N PHE A 72 -3.46 8.95 0.51
CA PHE A 72 -4.20 9.43 1.68
C PHE A 72 -3.59 10.74 2.22
N LEU A 73 -2.28 10.77 2.45
CA LEU A 73 -1.59 11.96 2.97
C LEU A 73 -1.71 13.16 2.02
N HIS A 74 -1.54 12.94 0.73
CA HIS A 74 -1.57 13.98 -0.30
C HIS A 74 -2.98 14.52 -0.54
N SER A 75 -4.00 13.71 -0.28
CA SER A 75 -5.41 14.07 -0.44
C SER A 75 -5.99 14.82 0.76
N ASN A 76 -5.25 14.93 1.87
CA ASN A 76 -5.67 15.67 3.06
C ASN A 76 -6.01 17.14 2.74
N LYS A 77 -7.09 17.65 3.35
CA LYS A 77 -7.60 19.03 3.17
C LYS A 77 -7.68 19.74 4.53
N PRO A 78 -7.48 21.07 4.59
CA PRO A 78 -7.24 22.01 3.48
C PRO A 78 -5.82 21.92 2.88
N HIS A 79 -4.86 21.38 3.62
CA HIS A 79 -3.46 21.25 3.18
C HIS A 79 -3.06 19.79 3.02
N SER A 80 -2.42 19.48 1.90
CA SER A 80 -1.76 18.19 1.66
C SER A 80 -0.60 18.01 2.65
N ILE A 81 -0.42 16.77 3.12
CA ILE A 81 0.67 16.41 4.03
C ILE A 81 1.76 15.73 3.19
N VAL A 82 2.98 16.27 3.24
CA VAL A 82 4.15 15.66 2.58
C VAL A 82 4.94 14.88 3.62
N HIS A 83 5.22 13.61 3.34
CA HIS A 83 5.96 12.72 4.24
C HIS A 83 7.42 13.17 4.38
N SER A 84 8.09 13.48 3.27
CA SER A 84 9.44 14.06 3.14
C SER A 84 10.64 13.19 3.56
N ASP A 85 10.45 12.14 4.35
CA ASP A 85 11.51 11.16 4.69
C ASP A 85 11.11 9.73 4.27
N LEU A 86 10.54 9.57 3.07
CA LEU A 86 10.17 8.24 2.59
C LEU A 86 11.42 7.45 2.18
N LYS A 87 11.70 6.36 2.88
CA LYS A 87 12.82 5.45 2.63
C LYS A 87 12.50 4.06 3.15
N ALA A 88 13.27 3.05 2.73
CA ALA A 88 13.03 1.65 3.14
C ALA A 88 13.07 1.45 4.66
N SER A 89 13.99 2.10 5.38
CA SER A 89 14.04 2.07 6.85
C SER A 89 12.82 2.68 7.56
N ASN A 90 12.04 3.52 6.88
CA ASN A 90 10.81 4.12 7.40
C ASN A 90 9.54 3.38 6.99
N ILE A 91 9.65 2.27 6.24
CA ILE A 91 8.54 1.38 5.92
C ILE A 91 8.64 0.19 6.87
N LEU A 92 7.71 0.07 7.82
CA LEU A 92 7.73 -1.00 8.83
C LEU A 92 6.70 -2.08 8.48
N LEU A 93 6.96 -3.32 8.88
CA LEU A 93 6.07 -4.47 8.66
C LEU A 93 5.49 -4.97 9.99
N ASP A 94 4.17 -5.12 10.04
CA ASP A 94 3.49 -5.71 11.20
C ASP A 94 3.60 -7.25 11.19
N GLY A 95 3.01 -7.93 12.17
CA GLY A 95 3.04 -9.39 12.28
C GLY A 95 2.48 -10.15 11.06
N ASN A 96 1.61 -9.51 10.28
CA ASN A 96 1.01 -10.06 9.07
C ASN A 96 1.71 -9.62 7.78
N ASN A 97 2.86 -8.95 7.90
CA ASN A 97 3.59 -8.29 6.81
C ASN A 97 2.79 -7.20 6.09
N VAL A 98 1.83 -6.56 6.78
CA VAL A 98 1.22 -5.32 6.30
C VAL A 98 2.24 -4.21 6.48
N ALA A 99 2.47 -3.46 5.40
CA ALA A 99 3.42 -2.34 5.43
C ALA A 99 2.75 -1.08 5.94
N LYS A 100 3.45 -0.37 6.82
CA LYS A 100 3.03 0.92 7.34
C LYS A 100 4.16 1.94 7.25
N LEU A 101 3.84 3.15 6.80
CA LEU A 101 4.79 4.26 6.80
C LEU A 101 4.98 4.79 8.23
N SER A 102 6.23 5.02 8.58
CA SER A 102 6.69 5.61 9.83
C SER A 102 7.63 6.79 9.53
N GLY A 103 8.19 7.44 10.54
CA GLY A 103 9.15 8.53 10.31
C GLY A 103 8.50 9.90 10.08
N PHE A 104 7.25 10.08 10.54
CA PHE A 104 6.53 11.35 10.53
C PHE A 104 7.16 12.48 11.35
N GLY A 105 8.30 12.25 12.02
CA GLY A 105 9.10 13.26 12.71
C GLY A 105 9.62 14.41 11.84
N VAL A 106 9.46 14.30 10.51
CA VAL A 106 9.93 15.29 9.53
C VAL A 106 8.80 15.75 8.59
N CYS A 107 7.57 15.24 8.73
CA CYS A 107 6.48 15.57 7.81
C CYS A 107 6.12 17.07 7.86
N ARG A 108 5.66 17.62 6.73
CA ARG A 108 5.32 19.03 6.57
C ARG A 108 3.96 19.19 5.91
N MET A 109 3.15 20.12 6.41
CA MET A 109 2.01 20.63 5.65
C MET A 109 2.50 21.67 4.64
N VAL A 110 1.96 21.61 3.43
CA VAL A 110 2.22 22.65 2.43
C VAL A 110 1.33 23.86 2.77
N THR A 111 1.92 24.86 3.43
CA THR A 111 1.30 26.17 3.70
C THR A 111 2.07 27.26 2.98
N ASP A 112 1.39 28.30 2.48
CA ASP A 112 2.01 29.42 1.75
C ASP A 112 3.04 30.22 2.59
N GLU A 113 3.02 30.08 3.92
CA GLU A 113 3.77 30.93 4.86
C GLU A 113 5.18 30.43 5.24
N PHE A 114 5.62 29.25 4.79
CA PHE A 114 6.92 28.67 5.20
C PHE A 114 7.84 28.34 4.02
N ARG A 115 8.26 29.38 3.28
CA ARG A 115 9.30 29.29 2.24
C ARG A 115 10.73 29.48 2.77
N ASP A 116 10.91 29.83 4.04
CA ASP A 116 12.19 30.35 4.58
C ASP A 116 13.04 29.38 5.44
N THR A 117 12.91 28.05 5.30
CA THR A 117 13.80 27.12 6.04
C THR A 117 14.54 26.13 5.15
N THR A 118 15.24 26.67 4.16
CA THR A 118 16.21 25.95 3.28
C THR A 118 17.47 25.49 4.05
N THR A 119 17.71 26.00 5.25
CA THR A 119 18.99 25.84 5.98
C THR A 119 19.06 24.64 6.94
N LEU A 120 17.95 24.01 7.34
CA LEU A 120 17.99 22.90 8.31
C LEU A 120 18.24 21.51 7.68
N TYR A 121 17.91 21.31 6.39
CA TYR A 121 17.95 19.99 5.74
C TYR A 121 19.35 19.51 5.35
N ARG A 122 20.32 20.42 5.29
CA ARG A 122 21.68 20.13 4.81
C ARG A 122 22.55 19.36 5.83
N HIS A 123 22.09 19.18 7.07
CA HIS A 123 22.93 18.72 8.20
C HIS A 123 22.52 17.40 8.89
N THR A 124 21.39 16.77 8.55
CA THR A 124 20.83 15.69 9.40
C THR A 124 20.64 14.31 8.76
N HIS A 125 20.96 14.13 7.48
CA HIS A 125 20.71 12.83 6.83
C HIS A 125 21.87 11.85 7.05
N PRO A 126 21.62 10.66 7.64
CA PRO A 126 22.62 9.59 7.71
C PRO A 126 23.12 9.22 6.31
N LYS A 127 24.36 8.71 6.22
CA LYS A 127 24.93 8.17 4.98
C LYS A 127 23.94 7.17 4.35
N GLY A 128 23.49 7.44 3.12
CA GLY A 128 22.59 6.55 2.36
C GLY A 128 21.18 7.08 2.09
N SER A 129 20.71 8.12 2.80
CA SER A 129 19.37 8.71 2.55
C SER A 129 19.28 9.59 1.30
N PHE A 130 20.41 10.10 0.79
CA PHE A 130 20.46 11.00 -0.37
C PHE A 130 19.82 10.44 -1.64
N VAL A 131 19.85 9.12 -1.82
CA VAL A 131 19.29 8.46 -3.01
C VAL A 131 17.77 8.56 -3.11
N TYR A 132 17.08 8.88 -2.00
CA TYR A 132 15.64 9.06 -1.96
C TYR A 132 15.20 10.50 -2.12
N ILE A 133 16.13 11.47 -2.07
CA ILE A 133 15.79 12.89 -2.05
C ILE A 133 15.48 13.35 -3.48
N ASP A 134 14.32 14.00 -3.64
CA ASP A 134 13.91 14.63 -4.89
C ASP A 134 14.99 15.62 -5.39
N PRO A 135 15.61 15.39 -6.55
CA PRO A 135 16.67 16.26 -7.07
C PRO A 135 16.17 17.68 -7.36
N GLU A 136 14.92 17.84 -7.76
CA GLU A 136 14.33 19.16 -7.98
C GLU A 136 14.11 19.88 -6.65
N TYR A 137 13.77 19.17 -5.56
CA TYR A 137 13.69 19.75 -4.21
C TYR A 137 15.05 20.22 -3.72
N VAL A 138 16.12 19.45 -3.96
CA VAL A 138 17.49 19.87 -3.63
C VAL A 138 17.86 21.16 -4.36
N MET A 139 17.38 21.31 -5.60
CA MET A 139 17.72 22.46 -6.46
C MET A 139 16.87 23.70 -6.15
N THR A 140 15.56 23.55 -5.93
CA THR A 140 14.63 24.68 -5.76
C THR A 140 14.33 25.01 -4.31
N GLY A 141 14.47 24.06 -3.39
CA GLY A 141 14.04 24.19 -1.99
C GLY A 141 12.53 24.00 -1.78
N ASP A 142 11.74 23.86 -2.84
CA ASP A 142 10.27 23.75 -2.74
C ASP A 142 9.86 22.30 -2.45
N LEU A 143 9.34 22.01 -1.26
CA LEU A 143 8.86 20.66 -0.93
C LEU A 143 7.41 20.46 -1.40
N THR A 144 7.13 19.35 -2.09
CA THR A 144 5.79 19.08 -2.64
C THR A 144 5.40 17.60 -2.50
N PRO A 145 4.12 17.23 -2.68
CA PRO A 145 3.70 15.83 -2.78
C PRO A 145 4.50 15.03 -3.84
N LEU A 146 4.90 15.68 -4.94
CA LEU A 146 5.71 15.07 -6.00
C LEU A 146 7.14 14.72 -5.53
N SER A 147 7.60 15.30 -4.43
CA SER A 147 8.87 14.90 -3.81
C SER A 147 8.77 13.52 -3.16
N ASP A 148 7.64 13.19 -2.53
CA ASP A 148 7.38 11.83 -2.03
C ASP A 148 7.23 10.82 -3.19
N VAL A 149 6.66 11.24 -4.33
CA VAL A 149 6.54 10.39 -5.53
C VAL A 149 7.92 9.95 -6.02
N TYR A 150 8.92 10.84 -6.00
CA TYR A 150 10.30 10.47 -6.34
C TYR A 150 10.84 9.41 -5.37
N SER A 151 10.73 9.65 -4.07
CA SER A 151 11.18 8.72 -3.04
C SER A 151 10.48 7.36 -3.15
N PHE A 152 9.18 7.35 -3.48
CA PHE A 152 8.39 6.15 -3.74
C PHE A 152 8.94 5.36 -4.93
N GLY A 153 9.28 6.04 -6.03
CA GLY A 153 9.92 5.41 -7.19
C GLY A 153 11.20 4.66 -6.81
N ILE A 154 12.06 5.27 -5.99
CA ILE A 154 13.28 4.62 -5.50
C ILE A 154 12.96 3.39 -4.64
N VAL A 155 12.00 3.47 -3.72
CA VAL A 155 11.54 2.31 -2.92
C VAL A 155 11.04 1.18 -3.81
N LEU A 156 10.22 1.51 -4.82
CA LEU A 156 9.66 0.54 -5.77
C LEU A 156 10.79 -0.20 -6.52
N LEU A 157 11.75 0.54 -7.07
CA LEU A 157 12.89 -0.06 -7.78
C LEU A 157 13.77 -0.92 -6.86
N ARG A 158 13.90 -0.55 -5.58
CA ARG A 158 14.60 -1.38 -4.59
C ARG A 158 13.84 -2.68 -4.29
N LEU A 159 12.51 -2.64 -4.25
CA LEU A 159 11.69 -3.85 -4.08
C LEU A 159 11.83 -4.82 -5.26
N LEU A 160 11.98 -4.32 -6.49
CA LEU A 160 12.22 -5.18 -7.66
C LEU A 160 13.61 -5.83 -7.65
N THR A 161 14.64 -5.06 -7.29
CA THR A 161 16.04 -5.46 -7.47
C THR A 161 16.71 -6.01 -6.21
N GLY A 162 16.15 -5.75 -5.03
CA GLY A 162 16.78 -6.06 -3.73
C GLY A 162 18.03 -5.23 -3.43
N ARG A 163 18.39 -4.29 -4.30
CA ARG A 163 19.66 -3.54 -4.24
C ARG A 163 19.51 -2.23 -3.45
N PRO A 164 20.62 -1.67 -2.93
CA PRO A 164 20.63 -0.31 -2.40
C PRO A 164 20.41 0.72 -3.52
N GLY A 165 20.02 1.96 -3.16
CA GLY A 165 19.60 2.97 -4.13
C GLY A 165 20.72 3.59 -5.00
N PHE A 166 22.00 3.41 -4.68
CA PHE A 166 23.09 4.00 -5.47
C PHE A 166 23.27 3.28 -6.82
N GLY A 167 23.25 4.01 -7.93
CA GLY A 167 23.36 3.44 -9.28
C GLY A 167 22.11 2.69 -9.78
N LEU A 168 21.15 2.42 -8.88
CA LEU A 168 19.93 1.68 -9.14
C LEU A 168 19.14 2.23 -10.33
N LEU A 169 18.87 3.54 -10.34
CA LEU A 169 18.05 4.17 -11.37
C LEU A 169 18.63 3.94 -12.77
N ARG A 170 19.93 4.19 -12.93
CA ARG A 170 20.64 4.01 -14.20
C ARG A 170 20.67 2.55 -14.64
N ASP A 171 20.86 1.63 -13.70
CA ASP A 171 20.92 0.21 -14.00
C ASP A 171 19.56 -0.34 -14.43
N VAL A 172 18.49 0.06 -13.75
CA VAL A 172 17.11 -0.29 -14.13
C VAL A 172 16.75 0.31 -15.49
N GLN A 173 17.01 1.61 -15.69
CA GLN A 173 16.74 2.29 -16.95
C GLN A 173 17.38 1.54 -18.13
N ARG A 174 18.68 1.24 -18.02
CA ARG A 174 19.43 0.49 -19.02
C ARG A 174 18.90 -0.92 -19.24
N ALA A 175 18.46 -1.60 -18.18
CA ALA A 175 17.93 -2.96 -18.30
C ALA A 175 16.56 -2.98 -19.00
N VAL A 176 15.70 -2.00 -18.72
CA VAL A 176 14.41 -1.81 -19.40
C VAL A 176 14.62 -1.46 -20.88
N GLU A 177 15.52 -0.52 -21.20
CA GLU A 177 15.84 -0.13 -22.58
C GLU A 177 16.39 -1.30 -23.43
N LYS A 178 17.18 -2.17 -22.82
CA LYS A 178 17.77 -3.35 -23.47
C LYS A 178 16.87 -4.59 -23.43
N GLY A 179 15.70 -4.53 -22.80
CA GLY A 179 14.82 -5.68 -22.62
C GLY A 179 15.42 -6.80 -21.76
N CYS A 180 16.36 -6.49 -20.87
CA CYS A 180 17.05 -7.45 -20.02
C CYS A 180 16.76 -7.26 -18.51
N LEU A 181 15.59 -6.72 -18.18
CA LEU A 181 15.16 -6.47 -16.79
C LEU A 181 15.33 -7.69 -15.88
N GLY A 182 15.03 -8.89 -16.38
CA GLY A 182 15.17 -10.14 -15.63
C GLY A 182 16.56 -10.38 -15.04
N ALA A 183 17.63 -9.83 -15.63
CA ALA A 183 19.00 -9.98 -15.14
C ALA A 183 19.31 -9.14 -13.88
N ILE A 184 18.46 -8.16 -13.56
CA ILE A 184 18.65 -7.30 -12.39
C ILE A 184 17.59 -7.47 -11.31
N LEU A 185 16.54 -8.27 -11.58
CA LEU A 185 15.53 -8.62 -10.60
C LEU A 185 16.15 -9.45 -9.46
N ASP A 186 15.62 -9.26 -8.27
CA ASP A 186 16.05 -10.01 -7.10
C ASP A 186 15.59 -11.46 -7.18
N SER A 187 16.53 -12.39 -7.32
CA SER A 187 16.24 -13.83 -7.38
C SER A 187 15.66 -14.36 -6.06
N SER A 188 15.91 -13.70 -4.93
CA SER A 188 15.34 -14.09 -3.63
C SER A 188 13.84 -13.83 -3.54
N ALA A 189 13.28 -12.98 -4.42
CA ALA A 189 11.84 -12.74 -4.51
C ALA A 189 11.08 -13.89 -5.20
N GLY A 190 11.79 -14.90 -5.72
CA GLY A 190 11.23 -15.95 -6.56
C GLY A 190 11.03 -15.50 -8.01
N GLY A 191 10.21 -16.23 -8.75
CA GLY A 191 9.95 -15.97 -10.18
C GLY A 191 9.01 -14.78 -10.38
N TRP A 192 9.57 -13.58 -10.55
CA TRP A 192 8.82 -12.41 -10.98
C TRP A 192 8.12 -12.65 -12.33
N PRO A 193 6.81 -12.42 -12.44
CA PRO A 193 6.14 -12.36 -13.73
C PRO A 193 6.71 -11.22 -14.57
N ALA A 194 7.22 -11.53 -15.77
CA ALA A 194 7.98 -10.59 -16.59
C ALA A 194 7.20 -9.31 -16.93
N MET A 195 5.91 -9.44 -17.25
CA MET A 195 5.05 -8.30 -17.60
C MET A 195 4.85 -7.37 -16.40
N GLN A 196 4.55 -7.92 -15.23
CA GLN A 196 4.33 -7.17 -14.01
C GLN A 196 5.63 -6.49 -13.54
N ALA A 197 6.76 -7.19 -13.60
CA ALA A 197 8.05 -6.61 -13.29
C ALA A 197 8.40 -5.43 -14.21
N GLU A 198 8.15 -5.57 -15.52
CA GLU A 198 8.36 -4.52 -16.51
C GLU A 198 7.46 -3.30 -16.26
N GLN A 199 6.18 -3.52 -15.97
CA GLN A 199 5.24 -2.44 -15.63
C GLN A 199 5.67 -1.69 -14.37
N LEU A 200 6.02 -2.42 -13.31
CA LEU A 200 6.52 -1.85 -12.06
C LEU A 200 7.82 -1.06 -12.29
N ALA A 201 8.77 -1.60 -13.06
CA ALA A 201 10.02 -0.92 -13.37
C ALA A 201 9.77 0.41 -14.09
N ARG A 202 8.89 0.42 -15.10
CA ARG A 202 8.51 1.64 -15.84
C ARG A 202 7.83 2.68 -14.96
N VAL A 203 6.92 2.24 -14.08
CA VAL A 203 6.30 3.13 -13.09
C VAL A 203 7.35 3.72 -12.15
N GLY A 204 8.24 2.89 -11.61
CA GLY A 204 9.32 3.34 -10.72
C GLY A 204 10.24 4.36 -11.39
N LEU A 205 10.63 4.11 -12.65
CA LEU A 205 11.44 5.04 -13.45
C LEU A 205 10.70 6.36 -13.69
N LYS A 206 9.41 6.32 -14.08
CA LYS A 206 8.59 7.51 -14.30
C LYS A 206 8.42 8.35 -13.03
N CYS A 207 8.28 7.69 -11.88
CA CYS A 207 8.25 8.36 -10.57
C CYS A 207 9.56 9.11 -10.27
N CYS A 208 10.68 8.60 -10.77
CA CYS A 208 12.03 9.15 -10.57
C CYS A 208 12.44 10.19 -11.62
N GLU A 209 11.52 10.69 -12.45
CA GLU A 209 11.79 11.75 -13.41
C GLU A 209 12.35 13.01 -12.71
N ILE A 210 13.38 13.61 -13.31
CA ILE A 210 14.05 14.79 -12.73
C ILE A 210 13.04 15.93 -12.61
N ARG A 211 12.28 16.17 -13.68
CA ARG A 211 11.25 17.22 -13.71
C ARG A 211 9.97 16.71 -13.07
N ARG A 212 9.51 17.36 -12.00
CA ARG A 212 8.28 17.05 -11.27
C ARG A 212 7.06 16.89 -12.16
N LYS A 213 6.90 17.77 -13.15
CA LYS A 213 5.77 17.74 -14.09
C LYS A 213 5.68 16.46 -14.95
N ASN A 214 6.76 15.69 -15.04
CA ASN A 214 6.80 14.42 -15.77
C ASN A 214 6.49 13.22 -14.86
N ARG A 215 6.45 13.41 -13.53
CA ARG A 215 6.14 12.35 -12.57
C ARG A 215 4.65 12.04 -12.62
N PRO A 216 4.25 10.77 -12.41
CA PRO A 216 2.87 10.35 -12.50
C PRO A 216 2.06 10.79 -11.27
N ASP A 217 0.75 10.94 -11.47
CA ASP A 217 -0.19 11.01 -10.35
C ASP A 217 -0.38 9.63 -9.70
N LEU A 218 -0.27 9.57 -8.37
CA LEU A 218 -0.32 8.30 -7.64
C LEU A 218 -1.68 7.59 -7.79
N GLN A 219 -2.79 8.32 -7.78
CA GLN A 219 -4.14 7.74 -7.85
C GLN A 219 -4.52 7.39 -9.30
N LYS A 220 -4.23 8.28 -10.25
CA LYS A 220 -4.73 8.16 -11.63
C LYS A 220 -3.84 7.30 -12.52
N GLU A 221 -2.53 7.28 -12.26
CA GLU A 221 -1.56 6.62 -13.13
C GLU A 221 -0.81 5.47 -12.46
N VAL A 222 -0.45 5.60 -11.17
CA VAL A 222 0.28 4.53 -10.46
C VAL A 222 -0.68 3.46 -9.93
N TRP A 223 -1.74 3.87 -9.23
CA TRP A 223 -2.70 2.94 -8.64
C TRP A 223 -3.39 2.06 -9.68
N THR A 224 -3.67 2.60 -10.86
CA THR A 224 -4.28 1.86 -11.98
C THR A 224 -3.38 0.73 -12.52
N VAL A 225 -2.06 0.83 -12.34
CA VAL A 225 -1.12 -0.26 -12.63
C VAL A 225 -1.04 -1.26 -11.49
N LEU A 226 -1.10 -0.80 -10.24
CA LEU A 226 -0.97 -1.66 -9.05
C LEU A 226 -2.22 -2.48 -8.74
N GLU A 227 -3.40 -1.87 -8.84
CA GLU A 227 -4.69 -2.48 -8.45
C GLU A 227 -4.95 -3.85 -9.13
N PRO A 228 -4.72 -4.02 -10.45
CA PRO A 228 -4.88 -5.32 -11.10
C PRO A 228 -3.92 -6.38 -10.56
N MET A 229 -2.74 -6.00 -10.08
CA MET A 229 -1.71 -6.91 -9.56
C MET A 229 -2.01 -7.41 -8.14
N LEU A 230 -2.90 -6.73 -7.41
CA LEU A 230 -3.27 -7.06 -6.04
C LEU A 230 -4.40 -8.07 -5.97
N LYS A 231 -5.16 -8.23 -7.05
CA LYS A 231 -6.20 -9.26 -7.14
C LYS A 231 -5.52 -10.63 -7.12
N PRO A 232 -5.83 -11.50 -6.14
CA PRO A 232 -5.52 -12.92 -6.25
C PRO A 232 -5.97 -13.44 -7.62
N ALA A 233 -5.24 -14.41 -8.19
CA ALA A 233 -5.64 -15.03 -9.45
C ALA A 233 -7.09 -15.57 -9.40
N SER A 234 -7.54 -16.03 -8.21
CA SER A 234 -8.93 -16.42 -7.94
C SER A 234 -9.92 -15.26 -7.97
N ILE A 235 -9.53 -14.05 -7.53
CA ILE A 235 -10.36 -12.84 -7.60
C ILE A 235 -10.35 -12.22 -9.00
N MET A 236 -9.33 -12.43 -9.84
CA MET A 236 -9.40 -12.02 -11.24
C MET A 236 -10.47 -12.82 -12.00
N LEU A 237 -10.52 -14.14 -11.79
CA LEU A 237 -11.57 -15.01 -12.30
C LEU A 237 -12.94 -14.65 -11.71
N CYS A 238 -13.02 -14.44 -10.39
CA CYS A 238 -14.28 -14.02 -9.77
C CYS A 238 -14.69 -12.60 -10.16
N SER A 239 -13.79 -11.64 -10.35
CA SER A 239 -14.13 -10.25 -10.75
C SER A 239 -14.72 -10.21 -12.15
N LEU A 240 -14.24 -11.07 -13.05
CA LEU A 240 -14.85 -11.25 -14.37
C LEU A 240 -16.23 -11.89 -14.23
N SER A 241 -16.35 -12.91 -13.38
CA SER A 241 -17.62 -13.58 -13.07
C SER A 241 -18.64 -12.65 -12.39
N PHE A 242 -18.23 -11.81 -11.45
CA PHE A 242 -19.09 -10.87 -10.74
C PHE A 242 -19.44 -9.66 -11.60
N LYS A 243 -18.58 -9.24 -12.53
CA LYS A 243 -18.96 -8.21 -13.51
C LYS A 243 -20.02 -8.73 -14.45
N SER A 244 -19.88 -9.94 -14.99
CA SER A 244 -20.93 -10.55 -15.81
C SER A 244 -22.22 -10.78 -15.01
N VAL A 245 -22.13 -11.28 -13.78
CA VAL A 245 -23.31 -11.52 -12.93
C VAL A 245 -23.96 -10.21 -12.48
N SER A 246 -23.19 -9.16 -12.18
CA SER A 246 -23.71 -7.82 -11.86
C SER A 246 -24.45 -7.20 -13.06
N GLU A 247 -23.94 -7.39 -14.28
CA GLU A 247 -24.60 -6.98 -15.51
C GLU A 247 -25.90 -7.78 -15.75
N ASP A 248 -25.89 -9.09 -15.52
CA ASP A 248 -27.07 -9.96 -15.65
C ASP A 248 -28.14 -9.68 -14.57
N LEU A 249 -27.73 -9.26 -13.37
CA LEU A 249 -28.61 -8.88 -12.26
C LEU A 249 -29.02 -7.39 -12.28
N GLY A 250 -28.82 -6.68 -13.38
CA GLY A 250 -29.35 -5.32 -13.55
C GLY A 250 -28.57 -4.22 -12.81
N GLY A 251 -27.26 -4.40 -12.59
CA GLY A 251 -26.40 -3.36 -12.01
C GLY A 251 -26.25 -3.45 -10.49
N VAL A 252 -26.56 -4.61 -9.89
CA VAL A 252 -26.30 -4.89 -8.47
C VAL A 252 -24.83 -4.59 -8.15
N PRO A 253 -24.52 -3.78 -7.12
CA PRO A 253 -23.15 -3.58 -6.68
C PRO A 253 -22.45 -4.92 -6.37
N PRO A 254 -21.25 -5.20 -6.94
CA PRO A 254 -20.62 -6.52 -6.85
C PRO A 254 -20.37 -7.02 -5.42
N TYR A 255 -20.26 -6.12 -4.44
CA TYR A 255 -20.07 -6.45 -3.02
C TYR A 255 -21.36 -6.88 -2.30
N PHE A 256 -22.53 -6.80 -2.95
CA PHE A 256 -23.79 -7.38 -2.48
C PHE A 256 -23.97 -8.83 -2.92
N ILE A 257 -23.14 -9.31 -3.86
CA ILE A 257 -23.27 -10.63 -4.47
C ILE A 257 -22.47 -11.66 -3.66
N CYS A 258 -23.14 -12.75 -3.27
CA CYS A 258 -22.52 -13.87 -2.59
C CYS A 258 -21.51 -14.56 -3.51
N PRO A 259 -20.26 -14.79 -3.06
CA PRO A 259 -19.28 -15.46 -3.91
C PRO A 259 -19.57 -16.91 -4.25
N ILE A 260 -20.32 -17.63 -3.41
CA ILE A 260 -20.65 -19.04 -3.64
C ILE A 260 -21.86 -19.14 -4.55
N LEU A 261 -22.94 -18.42 -4.20
CA LEU A 261 -24.24 -18.52 -4.89
C LEU A 261 -24.34 -17.67 -6.15
N GLN A 262 -23.48 -16.65 -6.30
CA GLN A 262 -23.58 -15.65 -7.38
C GLN A 262 -24.95 -14.95 -7.42
N ASP A 263 -25.54 -14.69 -6.25
CA ASP A 263 -26.82 -13.99 -6.06
C ASP A 263 -26.71 -12.98 -4.90
N VAL A 264 -27.65 -12.04 -4.80
CA VAL A 264 -27.69 -11.02 -3.75
C VAL A 264 -27.83 -11.66 -2.36
N MET A 265 -26.94 -11.30 -1.45
CA MET A 265 -26.95 -11.82 -0.07
C MET A 265 -28.17 -11.32 0.72
N ARG A 266 -28.86 -12.25 1.40
CA ARG A 266 -29.97 -12.02 2.32
C ARG A 266 -29.51 -12.07 3.77
N GLU A 267 -28.66 -13.03 4.12
CA GLU A 267 -28.06 -13.18 5.45
C GLU A 267 -26.52 -13.21 5.34
N PRO A 268 -25.86 -12.04 5.16
CA PRO A 268 -24.42 -12.00 4.97
C PRO A 268 -23.63 -12.36 6.26
N LEU A 269 -22.74 -13.35 6.18
CA LEU A 269 -21.82 -13.78 7.23
C LEU A 269 -20.36 -13.62 6.81
N ILE A 270 -19.52 -13.11 7.71
CA ILE A 270 -18.07 -12.95 7.55
C ILE A 270 -17.37 -14.22 8.02
N ALA A 271 -16.49 -14.78 7.19
CA ALA A 271 -15.60 -15.89 7.55
C ALA A 271 -14.21 -15.39 8.00
N ALA A 272 -13.37 -16.31 8.50
CA ALA A 272 -12.05 -16.01 9.05
C ALA A 272 -11.06 -15.37 8.06
N ASP A 273 -11.32 -15.50 6.76
CA ASP A 273 -10.55 -14.88 5.68
C ASP A 273 -10.95 -13.42 5.41
N GLY A 274 -11.97 -12.91 6.11
CA GLY A 274 -12.49 -11.55 5.98
C GLY A 274 -13.47 -11.36 4.82
N PHE A 275 -13.81 -12.40 4.06
CA PHE A 275 -14.84 -12.33 3.03
C PHE A 275 -16.23 -12.54 3.62
N THR A 276 -17.23 -11.98 2.95
CA THR A 276 -18.64 -12.15 3.32
C THR A 276 -19.36 -13.04 2.31
N TYR A 277 -20.22 -13.92 2.82
CA TYR A 277 -20.94 -14.94 2.07
C TYR A 277 -22.40 -14.99 2.52
N GLU A 278 -23.28 -15.56 1.68
CA GLU A 278 -24.62 -15.95 2.12
C GLU A 278 -24.52 -17.06 3.19
N ALA A 279 -25.32 -16.93 4.25
CA ALA A 279 -25.23 -17.78 5.43
C ALA A 279 -25.41 -19.27 5.12
N GLU A 280 -26.40 -19.60 4.30
CA GLU A 280 -26.68 -21.01 3.94
C GLU A 280 -25.50 -21.63 3.19
N ALA A 281 -24.94 -20.89 2.23
CA ALA A 281 -23.88 -21.38 1.37
C ALA A 281 -22.54 -21.58 2.10
N ILE A 282 -22.16 -20.65 2.98
CA ILE A 282 -20.91 -20.78 3.73
C ILE A 282 -21.00 -21.84 4.83
N ARG A 283 -22.18 -22.02 5.44
CA ARG A 283 -22.41 -23.11 6.39
C ARG A 283 -22.32 -24.46 5.69
N GLU A 284 -22.99 -24.63 4.56
CA GLU A 284 -22.91 -25.87 3.77
C GLU A 284 -21.49 -26.19 3.32
N TRP A 285 -20.72 -25.18 2.89
CA TRP A 285 -19.31 -25.34 2.54
C TRP A 285 -18.47 -25.90 3.70
N ILE A 286 -18.64 -25.34 4.90
CA ILE A 286 -17.92 -25.78 6.10
C ILE A 286 -18.39 -27.16 6.57
N ASP A 287 -19.71 -27.40 6.55
CA ASP A 287 -20.34 -28.65 6.98
C ASP A 287 -20.00 -29.82 6.04
N SER A 288 -19.73 -29.53 4.76
CA SER A 288 -19.21 -30.49 3.78
C SER A 288 -17.75 -30.90 4.02
N GLY A 289 -17.12 -30.37 5.07
CA GLY A 289 -15.77 -30.74 5.49
C GLY A 289 -14.65 -29.92 4.85
N HIS A 290 -14.97 -28.84 4.13
CA HIS A 290 -13.94 -27.95 3.60
C HIS A 290 -13.28 -27.14 4.73
N HIS A 291 -11.97 -26.94 4.63
CA HIS A 291 -11.17 -26.14 5.59
C HIS A 291 -10.51 -24.94 4.92
N THR A 292 -10.88 -24.65 3.67
CA THR A 292 -10.33 -23.57 2.87
C THR A 292 -11.40 -22.53 2.56
N SER A 293 -10.93 -21.29 2.36
CA SER A 293 -11.71 -20.15 1.90
C SER A 293 -12.33 -20.45 0.53
N PRO A 294 -13.65 -20.31 0.37
CA PRO A 294 -14.30 -20.44 -0.94
C PRO A 294 -13.78 -19.43 -1.98
N MET A 295 -13.21 -18.31 -1.54
CA MET A 295 -12.73 -17.22 -2.41
C MET A 295 -11.26 -17.35 -2.81
N THR A 296 -10.43 -17.87 -1.92
CA THR A 296 -8.97 -17.86 -2.10
C THR A 296 -8.36 -19.25 -2.11
N ASN A 297 -9.13 -20.27 -1.73
CA ASN A 297 -8.68 -21.64 -1.51
C ASN A 297 -7.52 -21.75 -0.47
N LEU A 298 -7.31 -20.71 0.33
CA LEU A 298 -6.37 -20.71 1.45
C LEU A 298 -7.05 -21.28 2.70
N GLU A 299 -6.28 -21.90 3.59
CA GLU A 299 -6.79 -22.47 4.83
C GLU A 299 -7.42 -21.39 5.75
N LEU A 300 -8.61 -21.67 6.28
CA LEU A 300 -9.30 -20.76 7.20
C LEU A 300 -8.68 -20.89 8.60
N LEU A 301 -8.34 -19.75 9.22
CA LEU A 301 -7.75 -19.71 10.56
C LEU A 301 -8.66 -20.31 11.64
N HIS A 302 -9.97 -20.09 11.49
CA HIS A 302 -11.03 -20.66 12.32
C HIS A 302 -12.33 -20.81 11.50
N ARG A 303 -13.32 -21.51 12.03
CA ARG A 303 -14.61 -21.76 11.35
C ARG A 303 -15.76 -20.89 11.86
N ASP A 304 -15.47 -20.01 12.82
CA ASP A 304 -16.48 -19.09 13.35
C ASP A 304 -16.95 -18.11 12.26
N LEU A 305 -18.27 -17.93 12.18
CA LEU A 305 -18.93 -17.03 11.24
C LEU A 305 -19.58 -15.88 12.00
N LEU A 306 -19.31 -14.66 11.57
CA LEU A 306 -19.81 -13.44 12.22
C LEU A 306 -20.88 -12.76 11.35
N PRO A 307 -22.04 -12.38 11.90
CA PRO A 307 -23.04 -11.62 11.13
C PRO A 307 -22.50 -10.26 10.64
N ASN A 308 -22.69 -9.97 9.35
CA ASN A 308 -22.37 -8.67 8.77
C ASN A 308 -23.62 -7.77 8.74
N HIS A 309 -24.01 -7.26 9.92
CA HIS A 309 -25.21 -6.41 10.04
C HIS A 309 -25.14 -5.16 9.17
N ALA A 310 -23.96 -4.55 9.02
CA ALA A 310 -23.78 -3.35 8.20
C ALA A 310 -24.07 -3.62 6.71
N LEU A 311 -23.50 -4.70 6.16
CA LEU A 311 -23.75 -5.08 4.77
C LEU A 311 -25.20 -5.50 4.56
N ARG A 312 -25.80 -6.21 5.51
CA ARG A 312 -27.22 -6.57 5.48
C ARG A 312 -28.11 -5.33 5.38
N SER A 313 -27.87 -4.32 6.22
CA SER A 313 -28.61 -3.06 6.18
C SER A 313 -28.44 -2.32 4.85
N ALA A 314 -27.22 -2.27 4.31
CA ALA A 314 -26.95 -1.64 3.02
C ALA A 314 -27.67 -2.33 1.85
N ILE A 315 -27.73 -3.67 1.84
CA ILE A 315 -28.48 -4.44 0.83
C ILE A 315 -29.97 -4.16 0.94
N GLN A 316 -30.51 -4.10 2.16
CA GLN A 316 -31.93 -3.81 2.39
C GLN A 316 -32.32 -2.40 1.94
N GLU A 317 -31.48 -1.41 2.20
CA GLU A 317 -31.69 -0.03 1.73
C GLU A 317 -31.64 0.05 0.20
N TRP A 318 -30.69 -0.66 -0.42
CA TRP A 318 -30.60 -0.73 -1.88
C TRP A 318 -31.85 -1.38 -2.51
N LEU A 319 -32.29 -2.53 -1.98
CA LEU A 319 -33.52 -3.20 -2.45
C LEU A 319 -34.78 -2.33 -2.31
N GLN A 320 -34.82 -1.43 -1.33
CA GLN A 320 -35.91 -0.48 -1.15
C GLN A 320 -35.85 0.70 -2.12
N THR A 321 -34.64 1.13 -2.49
CA THR A 321 -34.40 2.24 -3.42
C THR A 321 -34.68 1.83 -4.87
N ASP A 322 -34.37 0.59 -5.24
CA ASP A 322 -34.58 0.04 -6.59
C ASP A 322 -36.04 -0.40 -6.86
N ALA A 323 -36.88 -0.43 -5.82
CA ALA A 323 -38.31 -0.76 -5.92
C ALA A 323 -39.22 0.47 -6.18
N GLN A 324 -38.64 1.67 -6.33
CA GLN A 324 -39.34 2.93 -6.68
C GLN A 324 -39.09 3.32 -8.13
#